data_AF-A0A257ZND0-F1
#
_entry.id   AF-A0A257ZND0-F1
#
_cell.length_a   1.000
_cell.length_b   1.000
_cell.length_c   1.000
_cell.angle_alpha   90.00
_cell.angle_beta   90.00
_cell.angle_gamma   90.00
#
_symmetry.space_group_name_H-M   'P 1'
#
loop_
_entity.id
_entity.type
_entity.pdbx_description
1 polymer ?
#
loop_
_entity_poly.entity_id
_entity_poly.type
_entity_poly.pdbx_seq_one_letter_code
_entity_poly.pdbx_strand_id
1 'polypeptide(L)'
;MRTIRRSSSLMDRLPDPVREFLSRRASEMVGLALLALMAAVALSLATWSVDDPSLNNATSGAVANWLGRPGAMVADLLMQLIGLGVIALLFPPLIWALRLVRFHIFDRGALKLGLWIVAVAATAAVGSALPATPRWPLPTGMGGVIGDGLLFGTRNLAGIAGNAVGGLVGFLYAGIAILAVTAAAGFGFVSDEDPVLDEDEADESWSESEDRRDDEPGIAVILVGWLAHGAMALRGMILRRLPQPPRAATQGAGTPATETGAMAAAGRIRREPQFAEEARGGAGARPNAPPFAPAPLPPLRGPRAAPVDDAPFDLDDDVPLDLRDLNAPRVTAPAPGPKPGKRIQREAQPSLLDRDEFELPPLTYLSEPRKLPANAISTDALEQNATLLEGVLEDFGVRGEITQVRPGPVVTLYELEPAPGTKSSRVISLADDIARSMSAISARVAVIP
;
A
#
# COMPACT_ATOMS: atom_id res chain seq x y z
N MET A 1 26.04 -33.35 -43.68
CA MET A 1 25.81 -31.92 -43.94
C MET A 1 24.34 -31.69 -44.28
N ARG A 2 23.53 -31.19 -43.33
CA ARG A 2 22.15 -30.78 -43.61
C ARG A 2 22.17 -29.30 -43.95
N THR A 3 22.13 -28.97 -45.24
CA THR A 3 21.95 -27.62 -45.74
C THR A 3 20.50 -27.20 -45.49
N ILE A 4 20.28 -26.39 -44.46
CA ILE A 4 18.98 -25.75 -44.22
C ILE A 4 18.79 -24.75 -45.36
N ARG A 5 17.91 -25.06 -46.32
CA ARG A 5 17.47 -24.11 -47.34
C ARG A 5 16.78 -22.95 -46.60
N ARG A 6 17.46 -21.82 -46.46
CA ARG A 6 16.77 -20.56 -46.14
C ARG A 6 15.82 -20.29 -47.29
N SER A 7 14.53 -20.20 -46.98
CA SER A 7 13.50 -19.82 -47.94
C SER A 7 13.90 -18.48 -48.56
N SER A 8 14.13 -18.46 -49.88
CA SER A 8 14.43 -17.23 -50.61
C SER A 8 13.29 -16.24 -50.40
N SER A 9 13.54 -15.16 -49.66
CA SER A 9 12.54 -14.13 -49.47
C SER A 9 12.35 -13.37 -50.77
N LEU A 10 11.20 -12.73 -50.97
CA LEU A 10 10.98 -11.86 -52.14
C LEU A 10 12.00 -10.70 -52.17
N MET A 11 12.51 -10.27 -51.02
CA MET A 11 13.59 -9.28 -50.89
C MET A 11 14.91 -9.76 -51.51
N ASP A 12 15.15 -11.08 -51.57
CA ASP A 12 16.40 -11.62 -52.12
C ASP A 12 16.50 -11.48 -53.65
N ARG A 13 15.39 -11.14 -54.31
CA ARG A 13 15.31 -10.94 -55.76
C ARG A 13 15.47 -9.48 -56.19
N LEU A 14 15.55 -8.54 -55.25
CA LEU A 14 15.72 -7.12 -55.54
C LEU A 14 17.21 -6.75 -55.69
N PRO A 15 17.55 -5.77 -56.54
CA PRO A 15 18.90 -5.22 -56.62
C PRO A 15 19.37 -4.68 -55.25
N ASP A 16 20.65 -4.85 -54.93
CA ASP A 16 21.22 -4.50 -53.62
C ASP A 16 20.96 -3.05 -53.18
N PRO A 17 21.07 -2.02 -54.05
CA PRO A 17 20.76 -0.64 -53.66
C PRO A 17 19.29 -0.45 -53.25
N VAL A 18 18.37 -1.16 -53.91
CA VAL A 18 16.93 -1.12 -53.61
C VAL A 18 16.65 -1.84 -52.31
N ARG A 19 17.32 -2.98 -52.06
CA ARG A 19 17.20 -3.75 -50.83
C ARG A 19 17.66 -2.94 -49.62
N GLU A 20 18.80 -2.26 -49.72
CA GLU A 20 19.36 -1.44 -48.64
C GLU A 20 18.51 -0.19 -48.39
N PHE A 21 18.02 0.46 -49.44
CA PHE A 21 17.08 1.56 -49.28
C PHE A 21 15.80 1.12 -48.58
N LEU A 22 15.19 0.00 -49.01
CA LEU A 22 13.97 -0.53 -48.42
C LEU A 22 14.17 -0.99 -46.97
N SER A 23 15.31 -1.62 -46.64
CA SER A 23 15.60 -2.02 -45.26
C SER A 23 15.77 -0.82 -44.35
N ARG A 24 16.48 0.23 -44.80
CA ARG A 24 16.60 1.50 -44.06
C ARG A 24 15.23 2.14 -43.85
N ARG A 25 14.43 2.30 -44.91
CA ARG A 25 13.07 2.87 -44.80
C ARG A 25 12.16 2.04 -43.89
N ALA A 26 12.24 0.71 -43.98
CA ALA A 26 11.46 -0.18 -43.11
C ALA A 26 11.87 -0.02 -41.65
N SER A 27 13.17 0.00 -41.35
CA SER A 27 13.68 0.21 -39.99
C SER A 27 13.26 1.56 -39.41
N GLU A 28 13.32 2.64 -40.21
CA GLU A 28 12.83 3.96 -39.79
C GLU A 28 11.32 3.94 -39.52
N MET A 29 10.52 3.34 -40.40
CA MET A 29 9.06 3.24 -40.21
C MET A 29 8.70 2.44 -38.97
N VAL A 30 9.39 1.33 -38.72
CA VAL A 30 9.21 0.53 -37.49
C VAL A 30 9.61 1.34 -36.26
N GLY A 31 10.75 2.04 -36.31
CA GLY A 31 11.20 2.92 -35.23
C GLY A 31 10.22 4.05 -34.93
N LEU A 32 9.71 4.73 -35.95
CA LEU A 32 8.71 5.79 -35.82
C LEU A 32 7.36 5.27 -35.28
N ALA A 33 6.91 4.12 -35.77
CA ALA A 33 5.70 3.48 -35.28
C ALA A 33 5.84 3.08 -33.79
N LEU A 34 6.99 2.53 -33.41
CA LEU A 34 7.30 2.20 -32.01
C LEU A 34 7.36 3.46 -31.14
N LEU A 35 7.98 4.54 -31.63
CA LEU A 35 8.04 5.82 -30.92
C LEU A 35 6.65 6.41 -30.69
N ALA A 36 5.79 6.41 -31.71
CA ALA A 36 4.42 6.87 -31.62
C ALA A 36 3.60 6.03 -30.64
N LEU A 37 3.79 4.70 -30.65
CA LEU A 37 3.16 3.79 -29.69
C LEU A 37 3.61 4.09 -28.25
N MET A 38 4.90 4.27 -28.01
CA MET A 38 5.43 4.60 -26.68
C MET A 38 4.92 5.96 -26.19
N ALA A 39 4.82 6.96 -27.07
CA ALA A 39 4.25 8.26 -26.73
C ALA A 39 2.76 8.15 -26.37
N ALA A 40 1.98 7.36 -27.13
CA ALA A 40 0.57 7.13 -26.84
C ALA A 40 0.36 6.42 -25.50
N VAL A 41 1.13 5.36 -25.20
CA VAL A 41 1.06 4.65 -23.92
C VAL A 41 1.51 5.55 -22.77
N ALA A 42 2.59 6.33 -22.94
CA ALA A 42 3.06 7.27 -21.93
C ALA A 42 2.03 8.37 -21.63
N LEU A 43 1.43 8.96 -22.67
CA LEU A 43 0.38 9.98 -22.50
C LEU A 43 -0.88 9.38 -21.84
N SER A 44 -1.23 8.16 -22.21
CA SER A 44 -2.32 7.42 -21.58
C SER A 44 -2.07 7.22 -20.08
N LEU A 45 -0.88 6.78 -19.68
CA LEU A 45 -0.49 6.61 -18.27
C LEU A 45 -0.40 7.95 -17.52
N ALA A 46 0.15 8.99 -18.16
CA ALA A 46 0.29 10.32 -17.55
C ALA A 46 -1.06 11.00 -17.28
N THR A 47 -2.08 10.66 -18.06
CA THR A 47 -3.45 11.19 -17.94
C THR A 47 -4.42 10.16 -17.34
N TRP A 48 -3.89 9.14 -16.66
CA TRP A 48 -4.69 8.11 -16.01
C TRP A 48 -5.45 8.64 -14.80
N SER A 49 -6.71 8.24 -14.68
CA SER A 49 -7.55 8.47 -13.52
C SER A 49 -8.21 7.16 -13.10
N VAL A 50 -8.39 6.98 -11.78
CA VAL A 50 -9.06 5.81 -11.20
C VAL A 50 -10.56 5.84 -11.47
N ASP A 51 -11.14 7.04 -11.66
CA ASP A 51 -12.56 7.23 -11.92
C ASP A 51 -12.96 6.99 -13.38
N ASP A 52 -11.98 6.84 -14.27
CA ASP A 52 -12.23 6.61 -15.70
C ASP A 52 -12.87 5.23 -15.93
N PRO A 53 -13.76 5.11 -16.93
CA PRO A 53 -14.38 3.84 -17.28
C PRO A 53 -13.32 2.88 -17.83
N SER A 54 -13.21 1.70 -17.22
CA SER A 54 -12.26 0.66 -17.56
C SER A 54 -12.92 -0.72 -17.59
N LEU A 55 -12.14 -1.77 -17.91
CA LEU A 55 -12.65 -3.15 -17.91
C LEU A 55 -13.10 -3.59 -16.51
N ASN A 56 -12.47 -3.06 -15.46
CA ASN A 56 -12.75 -3.38 -14.06
C ASN A 56 -13.52 -2.27 -13.33
N ASN A 57 -13.76 -1.12 -13.98
CA ASN A 57 -14.46 0.01 -13.39
C ASN A 57 -15.57 0.52 -14.32
N ALA A 58 -16.82 0.16 -14.02
CA ALA A 58 -17.99 0.59 -14.80
C ALA A 58 -18.55 1.90 -14.25
N THR A 59 -18.07 3.04 -14.76
CA THR A 59 -18.58 4.38 -14.40
C THR A 59 -19.36 5.02 -15.54
N SER A 60 -20.34 5.87 -15.20
CA SER A 60 -21.08 6.69 -16.16
C SER A 60 -20.46 8.07 -16.37
N GLY A 61 -19.26 8.31 -15.84
CA GLY A 61 -18.55 9.58 -15.89
C GLY A 61 -17.96 9.89 -17.26
N ALA A 62 -17.60 11.17 -17.47
CA ALA A 62 -16.81 11.57 -18.64
C ALA A 62 -15.37 11.06 -18.48
N VAL A 63 -14.75 10.65 -19.59
CA VAL A 63 -13.37 10.12 -19.59
C VAL A 63 -12.38 11.27 -19.45
N ALA A 64 -11.53 11.24 -18.42
CA ALA A 64 -10.47 12.22 -18.20
C ALA A 64 -9.23 11.96 -19.05
N ASN A 65 -8.95 10.70 -19.40
CA ASN A 65 -7.82 10.33 -20.26
C ASN A 65 -7.86 11.03 -21.62
N TRP A 66 -6.73 11.59 -22.04
CA TRP A 66 -6.67 12.38 -23.28
C TRP A 66 -6.77 11.53 -24.55
N LEU A 67 -6.46 10.24 -24.48
CA LEU A 67 -6.69 9.31 -25.59
C LEU A 67 -8.11 8.71 -25.55
N GLY A 68 -8.98 9.24 -24.68
CA GLY A 68 -10.34 8.77 -24.49
C GLY A 68 -10.40 7.37 -23.87
N ARG A 69 -11.51 6.67 -24.12
CA ARG A 69 -11.80 5.34 -23.57
C ARG A 69 -10.68 4.30 -23.77
N PRO A 70 -10.11 4.11 -24.99
CA PRO A 70 -9.06 3.10 -25.17
C PRO A 70 -7.79 3.45 -24.38
N GLY A 71 -7.46 4.75 -24.24
CA GLY A 71 -6.39 5.21 -23.37
C GLY A 71 -6.62 4.80 -21.92
N ALA A 72 -7.75 5.23 -21.36
CA ALA A 72 -8.14 4.90 -19.99
C ALA A 72 -8.05 3.38 -19.69
N MET A 73 -8.58 2.54 -20.58
CA MET A 73 -8.52 1.08 -20.45
C MET A 73 -7.10 0.53 -20.45
N VAL A 74 -6.24 1.01 -21.37
CA VAL A 74 -4.83 0.57 -21.43
C VAL A 74 -4.08 0.99 -20.19
N ALA A 75 -4.21 2.25 -19.76
CA ALA A 75 -3.53 2.75 -18.58
C ALA A 75 -3.98 2.01 -17.30
N ASP A 76 -5.28 1.81 -17.12
CA ASP A 76 -5.82 1.06 -15.98
C ASP A 76 -5.32 -0.38 -15.96
N LEU A 77 -5.35 -1.08 -17.10
CA LEU A 77 -4.84 -2.45 -17.20
C LEU A 77 -3.34 -2.53 -16.87
N LEU A 78 -2.53 -1.60 -17.38
CA LEU A 78 -1.10 -1.56 -17.09
C LEU A 78 -0.82 -1.26 -15.60
N MET A 79 -1.55 -0.30 -15.02
CA MET A 79 -1.41 0.04 -13.61
C MET A 79 -1.80 -1.12 -12.69
N GLN A 80 -2.86 -1.87 -13.03
CA GLN A 80 -3.28 -3.05 -12.28
C GLN A 80 -2.30 -4.22 -12.45
N LEU A 81 -1.79 -4.45 -13.67
CA LEU A 81 -0.97 -5.62 -13.95
C LEU A 81 0.46 -5.47 -13.42
N ILE A 82 1.09 -4.32 -13.68
CA ILE A 82 2.53 -4.10 -13.40
C ILE A 82 2.82 -2.87 -12.54
N GLY A 83 1.83 -2.03 -12.24
CA GLY A 83 2.01 -0.83 -11.41
C GLY A 83 3.18 0.03 -11.86
N LEU A 84 4.10 0.36 -10.95
CA LEU A 84 5.33 1.12 -11.23
C LEU A 84 6.29 0.43 -12.22
N GLY A 85 6.08 -0.85 -12.54
CA GLY A 85 6.76 -1.56 -13.62
C GLY A 85 6.58 -0.90 -15.00
N VAL A 86 5.59 -0.01 -15.17
CA VAL A 86 5.41 0.77 -16.41
C VAL A 86 6.63 1.61 -16.80
N ILE A 87 7.50 1.97 -15.86
CA ILE A 87 8.75 2.69 -16.16
C ILE A 87 9.66 1.83 -17.04
N ALA A 88 9.86 0.57 -16.64
CA ALA A 88 10.65 -0.40 -17.40
C ALA A 88 9.92 -0.88 -18.67
N LEU A 89 8.59 -0.79 -18.71
CA LEU A 89 7.82 -1.06 -19.92
C LEU A 89 8.16 -0.05 -21.03
N LEU A 90 8.25 1.23 -20.69
CA LEU A 90 8.44 2.31 -21.65
C LEU A 90 9.91 2.57 -22.01
N PHE A 91 10.83 2.48 -21.04
CA PHE A 91 12.18 3.02 -21.21
C PHE A 91 13.04 2.28 -22.27
N PRO A 92 13.25 0.94 -22.22
CA PRO A 92 14.06 0.27 -23.23
C PRO A 92 13.48 0.35 -24.66
N PRO A 93 12.17 0.12 -24.90
CA PRO A 93 11.58 0.28 -26.23
C PRO A 93 11.68 1.70 -26.78
N LEU A 94 11.65 2.73 -25.92
CA LEU A 94 11.91 4.11 -26.35
C LEU A 94 13.33 4.27 -26.89
N ILE A 95 14.33 3.69 -26.23
CA ILE A 95 15.73 3.69 -26.72
C ILE A 95 15.84 2.92 -28.04
N TRP A 96 15.16 1.78 -28.17
CA TRP A 96 15.13 1.01 -29.42
C TRP A 96 14.52 1.81 -30.56
N ALA A 97 13.41 2.51 -30.31
CA ALA A 97 12.76 3.36 -31.29
C ALA A 97 13.70 4.46 -31.80
N LEU A 98 14.38 5.17 -30.88
CA LEU A 98 15.35 6.21 -31.24
C LEU A 98 16.57 5.65 -31.99
N ARG A 99 17.05 4.45 -31.62
CA ARG A 99 18.16 3.79 -32.31
C ARG A 99 17.76 3.29 -33.70
N LEU A 100 16.56 2.75 -33.87
CA LEU A 100 16.02 2.33 -35.17
C LEU A 100 15.86 3.51 -36.12
N VAL A 101 15.35 4.65 -35.63
CA VAL A 101 15.18 5.86 -36.44
C VAL A 101 16.53 6.49 -36.82
N ARG A 102 17.50 6.54 -35.90
CA ARG A 102 18.76 7.25 -36.14
C ARG A 102 19.84 6.39 -36.79
N PHE A 103 19.95 5.13 -36.38
CA PHE A 103 21.06 4.24 -36.75
C PHE A 103 20.59 3.03 -37.55
N HIS A 104 19.29 2.75 -37.66
CA HIS A 104 18.75 1.64 -38.45
C HIS A 104 19.24 0.25 -38.00
N ILE A 105 19.80 0.16 -36.80
CA ILE A 105 20.40 -1.05 -36.24
C ILE A 105 19.52 -1.56 -35.09
N PHE A 106 19.25 -2.86 -35.12
CA PHE A 106 18.61 -3.59 -34.03
C PHE A 106 19.32 -4.93 -33.78
N ASP A 107 20.50 -4.83 -33.18
CA ASP A 107 21.34 -5.97 -32.81
C ASP A 107 20.75 -6.73 -31.61
N ARG A 108 20.95 -8.04 -31.58
CA ARG A 108 20.60 -8.94 -30.45
C ARG A 108 19.13 -8.80 -29.98
N GLY A 109 18.20 -8.62 -30.92
CA GLY A 109 16.80 -8.32 -30.63
C GLY A 109 16.11 -9.32 -29.67
N ALA A 110 16.34 -10.63 -29.84
CA ALA A 110 15.75 -11.65 -28.96
C ALA A 110 16.25 -11.55 -27.51
N LEU A 111 17.55 -11.31 -27.32
CA LEU A 111 18.14 -11.12 -25.98
C LEU A 111 17.59 -9.85 -25.32
N LYS A 112 17.56 -8.73 -26.06
CA LYS A 112 17.01 -7.46 -25.56
C LYS A 112 15.54 -7.58 -25.19
N LEU A 113 14.74 -8.31 -25.98
CA LEU A 113 13.34 -8.59 -25.68
C LEU A 113 13.18 -9.45 -24.42
N GLY A 114 13.97 -10.51 -24.26
CA GLY A 114 13.96 -11.34 -23.05
C GLY A 114 14.33 -10.56 -21.79
N LEU A 115 15.40 -9.75 -21.88
CA LEU A 115 15.83 -8.88 -20.79
C LEU A 115 14.80 -7.79 -20.46
N TRP A 116 14.08 -7.28 -21.46
CA TRP A 116 13.00 -6.31 -21.25
C TRP A 116 11.83 -6.92 -20.46
N ILE A 117 11.42 -8.15 -20.75
CA ILE A 117 10.38 -8.85 -19.98
C ILE A 117 10.83 -9.02 -18.53
N VAL A 118 12.08 -9.45 -18.32
CA VAL A 118 12.67 -9.58 -16.98
C VAL A 118 12.73 -8.21 -16.28
N ALA A 119 13.10 -7.15 -17.00
CA ALA A 119 13.15 -5.80 -16.46
C ALA A 119 11.77 -5.33 -15.97
N VAL A 120 10.72 -5.49 -16.78
CA VAL A 120 9.35 -5.13 -16.39
C VAL A 120 8.91 -5.91 -15.14
N ALA A 121 9.11 -7.22 -15.13
CA ALA A 121 8.76 -8.08 -14.00
C ALA A 121 9.53 -7.71 -12.72
N ALA A 122 10.84 -7.47 -12.82
CA ALA A 122 11.68 -7.10 -11.69
C ALA A 122 11.32 -5.69 -11.15
N THR A 123 11.09 -4.70 -12.02
CA THR A 123 10.65 -3.36 -11.59
C THR A 123 9.27 -3.39 -10.94
N ALA A 124 8.35 -4.22 -11.44
CA ALA A 124 7.08 -4.47 -10.78
C ALA A 124 7.29 -5.06 -9.37
N ALA A 125 8.14 -6.09 -9.23
CA ALA A 125 8.45 -6.67 -7.92
C ALA A 125 9.07 -5.66 -6.93
N VAL A 126 9.93 -4.75 -7.41
CA VAL A 126 10.44 -3.62 -6.61
C VAL A 126 9.29 -2.73 -6.13
N GLY A 127 8.37 -2.39 -7.02
CA GLY A 127 7.17 -1.60 -6.68
C GLY A 127 6.37 -2.24 -5.56
N SER A 128 6.15 -3.56 -5.60
CA SER A 128 5.43 -4.29 -4.55
C SER A 128 6.19 -4.44 -3.23
N ALA A 129 7.53 -4.35 -3.27
CA ALA A 129 8.34 -4.37 -2.06
C ALA A 129 8.32 -3.03 -1.29
N LEU A 130 7.93 -1.94 -1.96
CA LEU A 130 7.77 -0.64 -1.34
C LEU A 130 6.45 -0.56 -0.55
N PRO A 131 6.44 0.06 0.64
CA PRO A 131 5.21 0.21 1.43
C PRO A 131 4.21 1.08 0.69
N ALA A 132 3.00 0.57 0.45
CA ALA A 132 1.93 1.32 -0.19
C ALA A 132 1.60 2.57 0.65
N THR A 133 1.68 3.74 0.03
CA THR A 133 1.30 4.99 0.70
C THR A 133 -0.23 5.09 0.79
N PRO A 134 -0.79 5.84 1.77
CA PRO A 134 -2.25 6.04 1.86
C PRO A 134 -2.88 6.71 0.63
N ARG A 135 -2.07 7.25 -0.28
CA ARG A 135 -2.51 7.88 -1.53
C ARG A 135 -2.55 6.91 -2.71
N TRP A 136 -2.06 5.67 -2.54
CA TRP A 136 -2.11 4.68 -3.60
C TRP A 136 -3.55 4.21 -3.78
N PRO A 137 -4.15 4.37 -4.96
CA PRO A 137 -5.60 4.23 -5.11
C PRO A 137 -6.04 2.81 -5.49
N LEU A 138 -5.11 1.92 -5.87
CA LEU A 138 -5.44 0.56 -6.30
C LEU A 138 -5.42 -0.41 -5.11
N PRO A 139 -6.26 -1.47 -5.12
CA PRO A 139 -6.21 -2.53 -4.12
C PRO A 139 -4.90 -3.35 -4.14
N THR A 140 -4.22 -3.38 -5.29
CA THR A 140 -2.93 -4.04 -5.49
C THR A 140 -1.79 -3.20 -4.93
N GLY A 141 -0.67 -3.85 -4.58
CA GLY A 141 0.57 -3.16 -4.26
C GLY A 141 1.04 -2.26 -5.41
N MET A 142 2.05 -1.42 -5.14
CA MET A 142 2.57 -0.47 -6.14
C MET A 142 3.25 -1.15 -7.34
N GLY A 143 3.48 -2.47 -7.28
CA GLY A 143 3.95 -3.29 -8.40
C GLY A 143 2.87 -4.02 -9.19
N GLY A 144 1.60 -3.78 -8.88
CA GLY A 144 0.48 -4.49 -9.50
C GLY A 144 0.47 -5.99 -9.17
N VAL A 145 -0.42 -6.73 -9.84
CA VAL A 145 -0.62 -8.17 -9.62
C VAL A 145 0.66 -8.97 -9.88
N ILE A 146 1.42 -8.62 -10.92
CA ILE A 146 2.67 -9.32 -11.25
C ILE A 146 3.71 -9.11 -10.17
N GLY A 147 3.91 -7.88 -9.71
CA GLY A 147 4.86 -7.57 -8.64
C GLY A 147 4.50 -8.26 -7.33
N ASP A 148 3.21 -8.22 -6.95
CA ASP A 148 2.71 -8.83 -5.72
C ASP A 148 2.87 -10.35 -5.76
N GLY A 149 2.55 -10.96 -6.91
CA GLY A 149 2.71 -12.39 -7.13
C GLY A 149 4.17 -12.85 -7.07
N LEU A 150 5.10 -12.10 -7.67
CA LEU A 150 6.54 -12.39 -7.61
C LEU A 150 7.08 -12.29 -6.19
N LEU A 151 6.68 -11.24 -5.47
CA LEU A 151 7.13 -11.02 -4.09
C LEU A 151 6.56 -12.06 -3.14
N PHE A 152 5.29 -12.45 -3.31
CA PHE A 152 4.67 -13.52 -2.56
C PHE A 152 5.35 -14.87 -2.83
N GLY A 153 5.57 -15.19 -4.12
CA GLY A 153 6.22 -16.43 -4.53
C GLY A 153 7.64 -16.57 -4.00
N THR A 154 8.44 -15.50 -4.08
CA THR A 154 9.82 -15.51 -3.55
C THR A 154 9.89 -15.60 -2.03
N ARG A 155 9.02 -14.89 -1.30
CA ARG A 155 8.95 -15.00 0.17
C ARG A 155 8.59 -16.42 0.62
N ASN A 156 7.63 -17.05 -0.04
CA ASN A 156 7.23 -18.42 0.27
C ASN A 156 8.35 -19.43 -0.06
N LEU A 157 9.00 -19.29 -1.21
CA LEU A 157 10.08 -20.18 -1.62
C LEU A 157 11.31 -20.07 -0.70
N ALA A 158 11.63 -18.86 -0.26
CA ALA A 158 12.75 -18.62 0.64
C ALA A 158 12.44 -18.98 2.11
N GLY A 159 11.19 -19.36 2.44
CA GLY A 159 10.78 -19.67 3.81
C GLY A 159 10.81 -18.45 4.75
N ILE A 160 10.69 -17.24 4.19
CA ILE A 160 10.90 -16.01 4.93
C ILE A 160 9.58 -15.45 5.42
N ALA A 161 9.37 -15.46 6.75
CA ALA A 161 8.25 -14.81 7.41
C ALA A 161 8.66 -13.42 7.95
N GLY A 162 7.83 -12.40 7.72
CA GLY A 162 7.95 -11.08 8.34
C GLY A 162 8.24 -9.91 7.38
N ASN A 163 7.82 -8.71 7.79
CA ASN A 163 7.88 -7.49 6.96
C ASN A 163 9.30 -6.94 6.78
N ALA A 164 10.21 -7.16 7.75
CA ALA A 164 11.57 -6.64 7.69
C ALA A 164 12.40 -7.25 6.53
N VAL A 165 12.11 -8.49 6.15
CA VAL A 165 12.84 -9.16 5.08
C VAL A 165 12.26 -8.86 3.68
N GLY A 166 11.07 -8.26 3.63
CA GLY A 166 10.50 -7.73 2.39
C GLY A 166 11.41 -6.71 1.71
N GLY A 167 12.14 -5.90 2.49
CA GLY A 167 13.12 -4.95 1.97
C GLY A 167 14.34 -5.60 1.31
N LEU A 168 14.82 -6.74 1.84
CA LEU A 168 15.95 -7.47 1.26
C LEU A 168 15.58 -8.09 -0.11
N VAL A 169 14.39 -8.69 -0.19
CA VAL A 169 13.88 -9.24 -1.45
C VAL A 169 13.66 -8.12 -2.48
N GLY A 170 13.12 -6.99 -2.05
CA GLY A 170 13.00 -5.79 -2.88
C GLY A 170 14.35 -5.28 -3.38
N PHE A 171 15.38 -5.27 -2.53
CA PHE A 171 16.73 -4.87 -2.91
C PHE A 171 17.35 -5.80 -3.96
N LEU A 172 17.17 -7.12 -3.81
CA LEU A 172 17.60 -8.09 -4.82
C LEU A 172 16.92 -7.82 -6.18
N TYR A 173 15.61 -7.63 -6.17
CA TYR A 173 14.87 -7.29 -7.39
C TYR A 173 15.29 -5.94 -7.98
N ALA A 174 15.69 -4.98 -7.16
CA ALA A 174 16.21 -3.70 -7.65
C ALA A 174 17.54 -3.89 -8.41
N GLY A 175 18.45 -4.73 -7.89
CA GLY A 175 19.68 -5.10 -8.60
C GLY A 175 19.38 -5.76 -9.95
N ILE A 176 18.46 -6.74 -9.97
CA ILE A 176 18.02 -7.41 -11.21
C ILE A 176 17.39 -6.41 -12.18
N ALA A 177 16.52 -5.52 -11.69
CA ALA A 177 15.85 -4.52 -12.52
C ALA A 177 16.85 -3.57 -13.16
N ILE A 178 17.82 -3.04 -12.41
CA ILE A 178 18.84 -2.13 -12.94
C ILE A 178 19.67 -2.81 -14.04
N LEU A 179 20.15 -4.03 -13.79
CA LEU A 179 20.93 -4.78 -14.77
C LEU A 179 20.10 -5.10 -16.02
N ALA A 180 18.88 -5.59 -15.83
CA ALA A 180 17.98 -5.97 -16.92
C ALA A 180 17.53 -4.76 -17.75
N VAL A 181 17.16 -3.63 -17.14
CA VAL A 181 16.79 -2.38 -17.86
C VAL A 181 17.97 -1.87 -18.68
N THR A 182 19.16 -1.82 -18.07
CA THR A 182 20.39 -1.30 -18.71
C THR A 182 20.78 -2.17 -19.91
N ALA A 183 20.79 -3.49 -19.71
CA ALA A 183 21.12 -4.45 -20.76
C ALA A 183 20.04 -4.49 -21.85
N ALA A 184 18.74 -4.42 -21.49
CA ALA A 184 17.65 -4.35 -22.45
C ALA A 184 17.73 -3.08 -23.31
N ALA A 185 18.07 -1.93 -22.73
CA ALA A 185 18.31 -0.69 -23.48
C ALA A 185 19.55 -0.78 -24.40
N GLY A 186 20.39 -1.81 -24.23
CA GLY A 186 21.57 -2.08 -25.04
C GLY A 186 22.79 -1.29 -24.59
N PHE A 187 22.91 -1.05 -23.29
CA PHE A 187 24.14 -0.58 -22.64
C PHE A 187 24.85 -1.78 -22.00
N GLY A 188 26.19 -1.83 -22.05
CA GLY A 188 26.99 -2.92 -21.46
C GLY A 188 27.31 -4.08 -22.40
N PHE A 189 26.84 -4.03 -23.64
CA PHE A 189 27.39 -4.87 -24.72
C PHE A 189 28.56 -4.11 -25.36
N VAL A 190 29.75 -4.22 -24.78
CA VAL A 190 30.98 -3.88 -25.51
C VAL A 190 31.12 -4.97 -26.57
N SER A 191 31.05 -4.58 -27.83
CA SER A 191 31.49 -5.44 -28.92
C SER A 191 32.95 -5.10 -29.15
N ASP A 192 33.86 -6.07 -28.99
CA ASP A 192 35.25 -6.00 -29.50
C ASP A 192 35.30 -6.06 -31.04
N GLU A 193 34.25 -5.59 -31.71
CA GLU A 193 34.21 -5.43 -33.15
C GLU A 193 34.25 -3.93 -33.40
N ASP A 194 35.46 -3.39 -33.37
CA ASP A 194 35.75 -2.19 -34.14
C ASP A 194 35.18 -2.41 -35.54
N PRO A 195 34.40 -1.46 -36.08
CA PRO A 195 34.08 -1.50 -37.49
C PRO A 195 35.44 -1.46 -38.20
N VAL A 196 35.81 -2.54 -38.86
CA VAL A 196 36.84 -2.54 -39.90
C VAL A 196 36.33 -1.53 -40.94
N LEU A 197 36.75 -0.28 -40.77
CA LEU A 197 36.67 0.73 -41.80
C LEU A 197 37.57 0.18 -42.91
N ASP A 198 36.97 -0.06 -44.06
CA ASP A 198 37.68 -0.50 -45.26
C ASP A 198 38.95 0.35 -45.45
N GLU A 199 40.11 -0.32 -45.46
CA GLU A 199 41.47 0.23 -45.49
C GLU A 199 41.83 0.97 -46.81
N ASP A 200 40.87 1.50 -47.55
CA ASP A 200 41.10 2.05 -48.90
C ASP A 200 41.18 3.58 -48.98
N GLU A 201 41.17 4.32 -47.86
CA GLU A 201 41.56 5.75 -47.85
C GLU A 201 42.81 5.96 -47.00
N ALA A 202 43.93 5.63 -47.63
CA ALA A 202 45.27 5.95 -47.19
C ALA A 202 45.52 7.47 -47.15
N ASP A 203 46.37 7.81 -46.18
CA ASP A 203 47.42 8.82 -46.22
C ASP A 203 47.19 10.23 -45.64
N GLU A 204 48.12 10.53 -44.72
CA GLU A 204 48.61 11.85 -44.31
C GLU A 204 47.81 12.66 -43.29
N SER A 205 48.00 12.36 -42.00
CA SER A 205 48.49 13.39 -41.06
C SER A 205 49.06 12.80 -39.76
N TRP A 206 50.40 12.74 -39.72
CA TRP A 206 51.27 12.91 -38.55
C TRP A 206 51.17 11.94 -37.36
N SER A 207 52.21 11.12 -37.30
CA SER A 207 52.83 10.57 -36.10
C SER A 207 53.14 11.64 -35.05
N GLU A 208 53.29 11.15 -33.80
CA GLU A 208 54.16 11.70 -32.74
C GLU A 208 53.44 12.46 -31.61
N SER A 209 52.86 11.69 -30.67
CA SER A 209 53.04 11.99 -29.25
C SER A 209 52.97 10.73 -28.41
N GLU A 210 54.13 10.42 -27.85
CA GLU A 210 54.49 9.36 -26.91
C GLU A 210 53.54 9.19 -25.71
N ASP A 211 53.51 7.96 -25.21
CA ASP A 211 53.56 7.60 -23.78
C ASP A 211 53.50 8.78 -22.79
N ARG A 212 52.32 8.96 -22.18
CA ARG A 212 52.10 9.31 -20.76
C ARG A 212 50.65 9.75 -20.52
N ARG A 213 49.85 8.86 -19.89
CA ARG A 213 49.07 9.09 -18.65
C ARG A 213 47.88 8.12 -18.56
N ASP A 214 48.04 7.05 -17.81
CA ASP A 214 46.96 6.13 -17.38
C ASP A 214 46.08 6.70 -16.25
N ASP A 215 45.97 8.03 -16.08
CA ASP A 215 45.26 8.66 -14.96
C ASP A 215 44.21 9.71 -15.38
N GLU A 216 43.66 9.62 -16.59
CA GLU A 216 42.48 10.43 -16.95
C GLU A 216 41.18 9.72 -16.51
N PRO A 217 40.43 10.25 -15.53
CA PRO A 217 39.15 9.68 -15.15
C PRO A 217 38.21 9.78 -16.34
N GLY A 218 37.77 8.62 -16.86
CA GLY A 218 36.90 8.54 -18.03
C GLY A 218 35.66 9.44 -17.89
N ILE A 219 35.11 9.88 -19.03
CA ILE A 219 33.98 10.82 -19.14
C ILE A 219 32.83 10.47 -18.18
N ALA A 220 32.61 9.18 -17.89
CA ALA A 220 31.63 8.69 -16.92
C ALA A 220 31.88 9.18 -15.46
N VAL A 221 33.13 9.19 -14.99
CA VAL A 221 33.50 9.65 -13.63
C VAL A 221 33.31 11.16 -13.51
N ILE A 222 33.63 11.90 -14.57
CA ILE A 222 33.40 13.36 -14.65
C ILE A 222 31.88 13.67 -14.59
N LEU A 223 31.07 12.89 -15.31
CA LEU A 223 29.61 13.02 -15.30
C LEU A 223 28.99 12.73 -13.93
N VAL A 224 29.50 11.71 -13.22
CA VAL A 224 29.08 11.38 -11.84
C VAL A 224 29.44 12.54 -10.89
N GLY A 225 30.63 13.11 -11.02
CA GLY A 225 31.05 14.27 -10.23
C GLY A 225 30.17 15.50 -10.45
N TRP A 226 29.78 15.77 -11.70
CA TRP A 226 28.88 16.86 -12.07
C TRP A 226 27.46 16.66 -11.53
N LEU A 227 26.91 15.44 -11.63
CA LEU A 227 25.59 15.11 -11.09
C LEU A 227 25.57 15.21 -9.56
N ALA A 228 26.62 14.74 -8.88
CA ALA A 228 26.75 14.86 -7.43
C ALA A 228 26.81 16.33 -6.98
N HIS A 229 27.58 17.16 -7.68
CA HIS A 229 27.65 18.60 -7.40
C HIS A 229 26.32 19.31 -7.67
N GLY A 230 25.64 18.97 -8.78
CA GLY A 230 24.33 19.51 -9.11
C GLY A 230 23.28 19.18 -8.05
N ALA A 231 23.26 17.93 -7.57
CA ALA A 231 22.34 17.49 -6.51
C ALA A 231 22.62 18.20 -5.18
N MET A 232 23.89 18.37 -4.80
CA MET A 232 24.30 19.08 -3.58
C MET A 232 23.98 20.57 -3.63
N ALA A 233 24.19 21.22 -4.78
CA ALA A 233 23.83 22.63 -5.00
C ALA A 233 22.31 22.84 -4.95
N LEU A 234 21.54 21.95 -5.58
CA LEU A 234 20.08 21.96 -5.56
C LEU A 234 19.54 21.74 -4.13
N ARG A 235 20.09 20.75 -3.41
CA ARG A 235 19.76 20.49 -2.01
C ARG A 235 20.07 21.71 -1.14
N GLY A 236 21.22 22.35 -1.33
CA GLY A 236 21.58 23.59 -0.62
C GLY A 236 20.62 24.74 -0.92
N MET A 237 20.16 24.88 -2.17
CA MET A 237 19.19 25.89 -2.58
C MET A 237 17.81 25.66 -1.94
N ILE A 238 17.34 24.41 -1.92
CA ILE A 238 16.07 24.03 -1.31
C ILE A 238 16.11 24.23 0.21
N LEU A 239 17.20 23.81 0.87
CA LEU A 239 17.40 23.98 2.32
C LEU A 239 17.51 25.46 2.73
N ARG A 240 17.96 26.36 1.83
CA ARG A 240 17.97 27.81 2.06
C ARG A 240 16.60 28.47 1.89
N ARG A 241 15.67 27.84 1.14
CA ARG A 241 14.30 28.35 0.94
C ARG A 241 13.29 27.79 1.94
N LEU A 242 13.66 26.78 2.72
CA LEU A 242 12.85 26.30 3.83
C LEU A 242 13.03 27.24 5.04
N PRO A 243 11.94 27.70 5.68
CA PRO A 243 12.04 28.54 6.87
C PRO A 243 12.75 27.78 7.99
N GLN A 244 13.89 28.29 8.45
CA GLN A 244 14.59 27.72 9.60
C GLN A 244 13.74 27.94 10.85
N PRO A 245 13.56 26.91 11.71
CA PRO A 245 12.97 27.12 13.02
C PRO A 245 13.89 28.05 13.82
N PRO A 246 13.33 29.00 14.61
CA PRO A 246 14.14 29.92 15.38
C PRO A 246 15.03 29.12 16.34
N ARG A 247 16.35 29.32 16.23
CA ARG A 247 17.31 28.81 17.20
C ARG A 247 16.95 29.39 18.57
N ALA A 248 16.69 28.50 19.54
CA ALA A 248 16.58 28.88 20.93
C ALA A 248 17.91 29.50 21.37
N ALA A 249 17.89 30.82 21.56
CA ALA A 249 18.99 31.55 22.16
C ALA A 249 19.03 31.21 23.65
N THR A 250 20.02 30.42 24.06
CA THR A 250 20.45 30.33 25.46
C THR A 250 21.18 31.62 25.81
N GLN A 251 20.47 32.62 26.32
CA GLN A 251 21.04 33.68 27.16
C GLN A 251 20.08 34.01 28.29
N GLY A 252 20.62 34.01 29.51
CA GLY A 252 19.88 34.10 30.75
C GLY A 252 19.47 35.51 31.16
N ALA A 253 18.64 35.49 32.21
CA ALA A 253 18.40 36.50 33.24
C ALA A 253 18.07 37.95 32.83
N GLY A 254 16.85 38.38 33.20
CA GLY A 254 16.52 39.78 33.47
C GLY A 254 15.12 40.22 33.05
N THR A 255 14.15 40.14 33.97
CA THR A 255 12.96 41.03 34.02
C THR A 255 13.43 42.46 34.39
N PRO A 256 12.70 43.59 34.16
CA PRO A 256 11.23 43.69 34.15
C PRO A 256 10.54 44.70 33.18
N ALA A 257 9.22 44.49 33.07
CA ALA A 257 8.11 45.45 33.04
C ALA A 257 7.89 46.47 31.89
N THR A 258 6.58 46.52 31.54
CA THR A 258 5.71 47.64 31.13
C THR A 258 5.70 48.16 29.68
N GLU A 259 4.51 47.98 29.11
CA GLU A 259 3.68 48.94 28.36
C GLU A 259 3.76 49.06 26.83
N THR A 260 2.54 49.09 26.30
CA THR A 260 2.03 49.77 25.09
C THR A 260 2.26 49.17 23.70
N GLY A 261 1.14 48.99 23.00
CA GLY A 261 1.00 49.51 21.64
C GLY A 261 1.18 48.53 20.49
N ALA A 262 0.07 47.90 20.09
CA ALA A 262 -0.36 47.66 18.70
C ALA A 262 0.70 47.47 17.58
N MET A 263 0.76 46.27 16.99
CA MET A 263 0.29 46.05 15.60
C MET A 263 0.39 44.58 15.17
N ALA A 264 -0.71 44.12 14.57
CA ALA A 264 -0.78 43.16 13.45
C ALA A 264 0.03 41.85 13.55
N ALA A 265 -0.59 40.81 14.08
CA ALA A 265 -0.24 39.42 13.77
C ALA A 265 -1.44 38.70 13.16
N ALA A 266 -1.26 38.26 11.91
CA ALA A 266 -2.17 37.44 11.15
C ALA A 266 -2.40 36.09 11.86
N GLY A 267 -3.43 36.03 12.70
CA GLY A 267 -3.91 34.81 13.34
C GLY A 267 -4.78 34.01 12.39
N ARG A 268 -4.33 32.82 12.00
CA ARG A 268 -5.16 31.81 11.36
C ARG A 268 -6.37 31.52 12.25
N ILE A 269 -7.53 32.00 11.80
CA ILE A 269 -8.82 31.73 12.42
C ILE A 269 -9.08 30.22 12.34
N ARG A 270 -9.06 29.54 13.49
CA ARG A 270 -9.55 28.18 13.63
C ARG A 270 -11.06 28.19 13.35
N ARG A 271 -11.46 27.73 12.17
CA ARG A 271 -12.87 27.46 11.83
C ARG A 271 -13.21 26.06 12.33
N GLU A 272 -14.01 25.97 13.37
CA GLU A 272 -14.74 24.73 13.69
C GLU A 272 -15.92 24.59 12.72
N PRO A 273 -16.27 23.37 12.29
CA PRO A 273 -17.48 23.15 11.50
C PRO A 273 -18.70 23.37 12.39
N GLN A 274 -19.40 24.49 12.16
CA GLN A 274 -20.74 24.70 12.68
C GLN A 274 -21.69 23.77 11.93
N PHE A 275 -22.27 22.79 12.62
CA PHE A 275 -23.46 22.12 12.14
C PHE A 275 -24.61 23.12 12.25
N ALA A 276 -24.96 23.74 11.14
CA ALA A 276 -26.11 24.63 11.07
C ALA A 276 -27.38 23.80 11.27
N GLU A 277 -28.03 24.02 12.40
CA GLU A 277 -29.42 23.67 12.65
C GLU A 277 -30.28 24.54 11.73
N GLU A 278 -30.65 24.01 10.56
CA GLU A 278 -31.54 24.68 9.63
C GLU A 278 -32.93 24.80 10.27
N ALA A 279 -33.16 25.99 10.83
CA ALA A 279 -34.47 26.50 11.16
C ALA A 279 -35.38 26.40 9.92
N ARG A 280 -36.49 25.71 10.15
CA ARG A 280 -37.65 25.60 9.27
C ARG A 280 -38.05 26.97 8.71
N GLY A 281 -38.03 27.11 7.38
CA GLY A 281 -38.52 28.31 6.72
C GLY A 281 -38.26 28.32 5.23
N GLY A 282 -38.93 27.47 4.47
CA GLY A 282 -38.84 27.49 3.01
C GLY A 282 -39.66 26.37 2.37
N ALA A 283 -40.79 26.73 1.79
CA ALA A 283 -41.65 25.84 1.02
C ALA A 283 -40.91 25.34 -0.24
N GLY A 284 -40.40 24.10 -0.16
CA GLY A 284 -39.88 23.35 -1.29
C GLY A 284 -40.54 21.97 -1.30
N ALA A 285 -41.40 21.73 -2.27
CA ALA A 285 -42.15 20.50 -2.43
C ALA A 285 -41.20 19.29 -2.54
N ARG A 286 -41.22 18.41 -1.54
CA ARG A 286 -40.62 17.08 -1.62
C ARG A 286 -41.51 16.21 -2.53
N PRO A 287 -40.95 15.43 -3.48
CA PRO A 287 -41.74 14.45 -4.22
C PRO A 287 -42.31 13.40 -3.26
N ASN A 288 -43.62 13.21 -3.32
CA ASN A 288 -44.38 12.28 -2.47
C ASN A 288 -43.87 10.85 -2.65
N ALA A 289 -43.19 10.32 -1.63
CA ALA A 289 -43.08 8.87 -1.45
C ALA A 289 -44.45 8.33 -0.99
N PRO A 290 -44.91 7.19 -1.51
CA PRO A 290 -46.17 6.60 -1.07
C PRO A 290 -46.12 6.24 0.43
N PRO A 291 -47.25 6.34 1.16
CA PRO A 291 -47.28 6.06 2.59
C PRO A 291 -47.03 4.57 2.83
N PHE A 292 -45.86 4.24 3.37
CA PHE A 292 -45.60 2.93 3.94
C PHE A 292 -46.39 2.80 5.24
N ALA A 293 -47.51 2.09 5.20
CA ALA A 293 -48.24 1.69 6.39
C ALA A 293 -47.47 0.55 7.07
N PRO A 294 -46.92 0.74 8.29
CA PRO A 294 -46.31 -0.37 9.00
C PRO A 294 -47.40 -1.40 9.34
N ALA A 295 -47.20 -2.65 8.90
CA ALA A 295 -48.03 -3.76 9.32
C ALA A 295 -47.95 -3.90 10.86
N PRO A 296 -49.05 -4.23 11.56
CA PRO A 296 -49.03 -4.41 13.01
C PRO A 296 -48.02 -5.49 13.39
N LEU A 297 -47.11 -5.18 14.32
CA LEU A 297 -46.22 -6.17 14.92
C LEU A 297 -47.07 -7.28 15.59
N PRO A 298 -46.71 -8.56 15.44
CA PRO A 298 -47.36 -9.61 16.21
C PRO A 298 -47.14 -9.36 17.71
N PRO A 299 -48.14 -9.68 18.57
CA PRO A 299 -48.01 -9.44 20.00
C PRO A 299 -46.81 -10.22 20.56
N LEU A 300 -45.97 -9.51 21.31
CA LEU A 300 -44.90 -10.10 22.11
C LEU A 300 -45.51 -11.18 22.99
N ARG A 301 -45.19 -12.44 22.70
CA ARG A 301 -45.47 -13.55 23.63
C ARG A 301 -44.65 -13.26 24.88
N GLY A 302 -45.34 -12.93 25.97
CA GLY A 302 -44.73 -12.84 27.29
C GLY A 302 -43.98 -14.14 27.63
N PRO A 303 -42.98 -14.08 28.51
CA PRO A 303 -42.21 -15.26 28.89
C PRO A 303 -43.18 -16.32 29.40
N ARG A 304 -43.16 -17.48 28.74
CA ARG A 304 -43.87 -18.67 29.21
C ARG A 304 -43.25 -19.02 30.56
N ALA A 305 -43.98 -18.79 31.64
CA ALA A 305 -43.63 -19.30 32.95
C ALA A 305 -43.39 -20.80 32.80
N ALA A 306 -42.15 -21.24 33.08
CA ALA A 306 -41.88 -22.65 33.30
C ALA A 306 -42.76 -23.11 34.49
N PRO A 307 -43.20 -24.38 34.51
CA PRO A 307 -43.87 -24.92 35.68
C PRO A 307 -42.95 -24.72 36.88
N VAL A 308 -43.48 -24.11 37.94
CA VAL A 308 -42.84 -24.12 39.25
C VAL A 308 -42.90 -25.57 39.70
N ASP A 309 -41.77 -26.26 39.69
CA ASP A 309 -41.64 -27.54 40.40
C ASP A 309 -41.77 -27.21 41.89
N ASP A 310 -42.88 -27.63 42.47
CA ASP A 310 -43.08 -27.67 43.92
C ASP A 310 -42.20 -28.79 44.50
N ALA A 311 -40.88 -28.55 44.54
CA ALA A 311 -39.97 -29.34 45.36
C ALA A 311 -40.08 -28.85 46.82
N PRO A 312 -40.23 -29.75 47.82
CA PRO A 312 -40.24 -29.35 49.21
C PRO A 312 -38.93 -28.64 49.55
N PHE A 313 -39.05 -27.49 50.22
CA PHE A 313 -37.91 -26.80 50.83
C PHE A 313 -37.41 -27.66 52.00
N ASP A 314 -36.38 -28.46 51.76
CA ASP A 314 -35.56 -29.02 52.84
C ASP A 314 -34.74 -27.89 53.45
N LEU A 315 -35.19 -27.45 54.62
CA LEU A 315 -34.50 -26.52 55.51
C LEU A 315 -33.56 -27.30 56.44
N ASP A 316 -32.62 -28.05 55.88
CA ASP A 316 -31.53 -28.67 56.63
C ASP A 316 -30.34 -28.88 55.69
N ASP A 317 -29.69 -27.78 55.30
CA ASP A 317 -28.29 -27.82 54.93
C ASP A 317 -27.63 -26.58 55.53
N ASP A 318 -26.90 -26.79 56.62
CA ASP A 318 -25.78 -25.94 57.03
C ASP A 318 -24.82 -25.85 55.83
N VAL A 319 -25.09 -24.94 54.89
CA VAL A 319 -24.11 -24.58 53.87
C VAL A 319 -23.04 -23.79 54.61
N PRO A 320 -21.81 -24.31 54.79
CA PRO A 320 -20.75 -23.49 55.31
C PRO A 320 -20.59 -22.34 54.31
N LEU A 321 -20.64 -21.09 54.78
CA LEU A 321 -20.13 -19.97 54.01
C LEU A 321 -18.69 -20.32 53.66
N ASP A 322 -18.48 -20.77 52.43
CA ASP A 322 -17.18 -21.21 51.96
C ASP A 322 -16.29 -19.98 51.79
N LEU A 323 -15.68 -19.57 52.90
CA LEU A 323 -14.67 -18.51 52.98
C LEU A 323 -13.34 -18.93 52.30
N ARG A 324 -13.38 -19.84 51.32
CA ARG A 324 -12.21 -20.42 50.64
C ARG A 324 -11.92 -19.88 49.25
N ASP A 325 -12.58 -18.82 48.80
CA ASP A 325 -12.25 -18.19 47.51
C ASP A 325 -11.27 -17.01 47.61
N LEU A 326 -10.34 -17.07 48.57
CA LEU A 326 -9.17 -16.17 48.61
C LEU A 326 -8.16 -16.47 47.48
N ASN A 327 -8.44 -17.43 46.61
CA ASN A 327 -7.53 -17.87 45.54
C ASN A 327 -8.24 -18.10 44.19
N ALA A 328 -9.38 -17.44 43.95
CA ALA A 328 -10.00 -17.44 42.64
C ALA A 328 -9.04 -16.80 41.61
N PRO A 329 -8.81 -17.43 40.45
CA PRO A 329 -7.88 -16.90 39.45
C PRO A 329 -8.38 -15.54 38.94
N ARG A 330 -7.51 -14.52 38.99
CA ARG A 330 -7.81 -13.14 38.53
C ARG A 330 -8.18 -13.08 37.04
N VAL A 331 -7.79 -14.08 36.26
CA VAL A 331 -8.02 -14.16 34.81
C VAL A 331 -9.22 -15.07 34.50
N THR A 332 -10.24 -14.50 33.88
CA THR A 332 -11.36 -15.29 33.35
C THR A 332 -11.05 -15.86 31.98
N ALA A 333 -11.49 -17.11 31.74
CA ALA A 333 -11.34 -17.73 30.43
C ALA A 333 -12.09 -16.93 29.34
N PRO A 334 -11.52 -16.79 28.13
CA PRO A 334 -12.19 -16.11 27.02
C PRO A 334 -13.53 -16.77 26.69
N ALA A 335 -14.54 -15.96 26.39
CA ALA A 335 -15.85 -16.49 26.00
C ALA A 335 -15.74 -17.36 24.72
N PRO A 336 -16.44 -18.51 24.65
CA PRO A 336 -16.39 -19.37 23.48
C PRO A 336 -16.93 -18.65 22.25
N GLY A 337 -16.29 -18.89 21.10
CA GLY A 337 -16.67 -18.27 19.83
C GLY A 337 -18.10 -18.64 19.39
N PRO A 338 -18.79 -17.75 18.64
CA PRO A 338 -20.17 -17.97 18.21
C PRO A 338 -20.27 -19.19 17.28
N LYS A 339 -21.27 -20.06 17.54
CA LYS A 339 -21.54 -21.23 16.70
C LYS A 339 -22.22 -20.80 15.38
N PRO A 340 -21.88 -21.41 14.23
CA PRO A 340 -22.53 -21.09 12.95
C PRO A 340 -24.04 -21.30 13.02
N GLY A 341 -24.80 -20.32 12.49
CA GLY A 341 -26.26 -20.37 12.48
C GLY A 341 -26.81 -21.43 11.52
N LYS A 342 -27.95 -22.05 11.88
CA LYS A 342 -28.64 -23.07 11.07
C LYS A 342 -29.05 -22.58 9.67
N ARG A 343 -29.17 -21.26 9.48
CA ARG A 343 -29.53 -20.61 8.22
C ARG A 343 -28.48 -20.80 7.13
N ILE A 344 -27.19 -20.65 7.49
CA ILE A 344 -26.05 -20.83 6.57
C ILE A 344 -26.08 -22.25 5.96
N GLN A 345 -26.44 -23.26 6.75
CA GLN A 345 -26.52 -24.65 6.29
C GLN A 345 -27.71 -24.91 5.35
N ARG A 346 -28.82 -24.22 5.56
CA ARG A 346 -30.02 -24.34 4.70
C ARG A 346 -29.81 -23.66 3.36
N GLU A 347 -29.19 -22.48 3.36
CA GLU A 347 -28.94 -21.68 2.16
C GLU A 347 -27.79 -22.23 1.30
N ALA A 348 -26.97 -23.14 1.83
CA ALA A 348 -25.93 -23.83 1.06
C ALA A 348 -26.50 -24.77 -0.03
N GLN A 349 -27.80 -25.09 0.01
CA GLN A 349 -28.49 -25.88 -1.00
C GLN A 349 -29.75 -25.15 -1.48
N PRO A 350 -29.65 -24.24 -2.46
CA PRO A 350 -30.83 -23.55 -3.00
C PRO A 350 -31.72 -24.54 -3.76
N SER A 351 -33.03 -24.51 -3.46
CA SER A 351 -34.06 -25.23 -4.21
C SER A 351 -34.26 -24.56 -5.57
N LEU A 352 -34.13 -25.30 -6.67
CA LEU A 352 -34.25 -24.76 -8.03
C LEU A 352 -35.70 -24.50 -8.49
N LEU A 353 -36.70 -24.80 -7.65
CA LEU A 353 -38.10 -24.88 -8.05
C LEU A 353 -38.98 -23.69 -7.63
N ASP A 354 -38.48 -22.78 -6.79
CA ASP A 354 -39.25 -21.63 -6.29
C ASP A 354 -38.70 -20.34 -6.90
N ARG A 355 -39.29 -19.88 -8.02
CA ARG A 355 -38.81 -18.69 -8.77
C ARG A 355 -39.76 -17.48 -8.77
N ASP A 356 -40.93 -17.61 -8.16
CA ASP A 356 -42.00 -16.60 -8.26
C ASP A 356 -42.24 -15.80 -6.96
N GLU A 357 -41.49 -16.08 -5.88
CA GLU A 357 -41.55 -15.34 -4.62
C GLU A 357 -40.26 -14.57 -4.34
N PHE A 358 -40.37 -13.46 -3.61
CA PHE A 358 -39.23 -12.65 -3.20
C PHE A 358 -38.29 -13.46 -2.30
N GLU A 359 -37.05 -13.69 -2.77
CA GLU A 359 -36.03 -14.45 -2.03
C GLU A 359 -35.09 -13.51 -1.27
N LEU A 360 -34.81 -13.85 -0.01
CA LEU A 360 -33.84 -13.13 0.82
C LEU A 360 -32.42 -13.38 0.29
N PRO A 361 -31.54 -12.35 0.25
CA PRO A 361 -30.14 -12.56 -0.16
C PRO A 361 -29.44 -13.61 0.72
N PRO A 362 -28.72 -14.58 0.14
CA PRO A 362 -28.01 -15.62 0.88
C PRO A 362 -26.85 -15.05 1.70
N LEU A 363 -26.58 -15.66 2.85
CA LEU A 363 -25.46 -15.27 3.74
C LEU A 363 -24.08 -15.52 3.13
N THR A 364 -23.99 -16.27 2.03
CA THR A 364 -22.75 -16.52 1.26
C THR A 364 -22.18 -15.25 0.63
N TYR A 365 -22.98 -14.18 0.48
CA TYR A 365 -22.47 -12.88 0.07
C TYR A 365 -21.61 -12.20 1.14
N LEU A 366 -21.68 -12.66 2.39
CA LEU A 366 -20.81 -12.20 3.45
C LEU A 366 -19.51 -13.01 3.43
N SER A 367 -18.39 -12.31 3.55
CA SER A 367 -17.09 -12.94 3.75
C SER A 367 -17.06 -13.72 5.06
N GLU A 368 -16.52 -14.95 5.03
CA GLU A 368 -16.31 -15.73 6.25
C GLU A 368 -15.43 -14.96 7.25
N PRO A 369 -15.71 -15.07 8.56
CA PRO A 369 -14.86 -14.45 9.57
C PRO A 369 -13.45 -15.02 9.45
N ARG A 370 -12.46 -14.15 9.23
CA ARG A 370 -11.05 -14.53 9.22
C ARG A 370 -10.76 -15.22 10.55
N LYS A 371 -10.38 -16.50 10.50
CA LYS A 371 -9.88 -17.24 11.66
C LYS A 371 -8.57 -16.58 12.09
N LEU A 372 -8.67 -15.54 12.91
CA LEU A 372 -7.51 -15.01 13.60
C LEU A 372 -6.96 -16.18 14.42
N PRO A 373 -5.65 -16.46 14.39
CA PRO A 373 -5.07 -17.31 15.42
C PRO A 373 -5.55 -16.69 16.72
N ALA A 374 -6.18 -17.49 17.59
CA ALA A 374 -6.47 -17.01 18.92
C ALA A 374 -5.13 -16.52 19.45
N ASN A 375 -4.98 -15.20 19.60
CA ASN A 375 -3.95 -14.64 20.46
C ASN A 375 -4.36 -15.08 21.86
N ALA A 376 -4.19 -16.37 22.13
CA ALA A 376 -4.27 -16.96 23.44
C ALA A 376 -3.00 -16.47 24.13
N ILE A 377 -3.01 -15.19 24.50
CA ILE A 377 -2.14 -14.66 25.53
C ILE A 377 -2.37 -15.61 26.71
N SER A 378 -1.30 -16.28 27.15
CA SER A 378 -1.39 -17.22 28.26
C SER A 378 -1.96 -16.50 29.48
N THR A 379 -2.63 -17.24 30.35
CA THR A 379 -3.15 -16.70 31.62
C THR A 379 -2.04 -16.01 32.42
N ASP A 380 -0.84 -16.61 32.42
CA ASP A 380 0.37 -16.06 33.04
C ASP A 380 0.79 -14.72 32.42
N ALA A 381 0.75 -14.57 31.10
CA ALA A 381 1.04 -13.29 30.45
C ALA A 381 -0.01 -12.20 30.75
N LEU A 382 -1.28 -12.58 30.94
CA LEU A 382 -2.32 -11.64 31.39
C LEU A 382 -2.12 -11.20 32.84
N GLU A 383 -1.67 -12.10 33.70
CA GLU A 383 -1.31 -11.79 35.10
C GLU A 383 -0.10 -10.87 35.17
N GLN A 384 0.96 -11.15 34.40
CA GLN A 384 2.14 -10.28 34.31
C GLN A 384 1.77 -8.87 33.81
N ASN A 385 0.90 -8.79 32.81
CA ASN A 385 0.40 -7.50 32.32
C ASN A 385 -0.45 -6.75 33.35
N ALA A 386 -1.22 -7.46 34.18
CA ALA A 386 -1.97 -6.85 35.28
C ALA A 386 -1.02 -6.26 36.34
N THR A 387 0.03 -6.99 36.72
CA THR A 387 1.07 -6.50 37.66
C THR A 387 1.81 -5.28 37.09
N LEU A 388 2.12 -5.27 35.80
CA LEU A 388 2.71 -4.11 35.13
C LEU A 388 1.78 -2.90 35.17
N LEU A 389 0.48 -3.11 34.95
CA LEU A 389 -0.51 -2.05 35.00
C LEU A 389 -0.65 -1.46 36.42
N GLU A 390 -0.62 -2.29 37.46
CA GLU A 390 -0.60 -1.85 38.86
C GLU A 390 0.62 -0.94 39.15
N GLY A 391 1.82 -1.34 38.71
CA GLY A 391 3.03 -0.53 38.86
C GLY A 391 2.95 0.81 38.11
N VAL A 392 2.46 0.81 36.87
CA VAL A 392 2.27 2.04 36.09
C VAL A 392 1.27 2.98 36.77
N LEU A 393 0.17 2.46 37.33
CA LEU A 393 -0.79 3.28 38.05
C LEU A 393 -0.18 3.89 39.33
N GLU A 394 0.65 3.12 40.04
CA GLU A 394 1.36 3.58 41.22
C GLU A 394 2.32 4.74 40.91
N ASP A 395 3.06 4.67 39.80
CA ASP A 395 3.97 5.73 39.35
C ASP A 395 3.27 7.08 39.12
N PHE A 396 1.99 7.05 38.70
CA PHE A 396 1.16 8.26 38.53
C PHE A 396 0.41 8.68 39.81
N GLY A 397 0.68 8.00 40.93
CA GLY A 397 0.07 8.26 42.23
C GLY A 397 -1.40 7.83 42.32
N VAL A 398 -1.81 6.86 41.50
CA VAL A 398 -3.10 6.17 41.59
C VAL A 398 -2.85 4.80 42.19
N ARG A 399 -3.15 4.64 43.48
CA ARG A 399 -3.07 3.34 44.15
C ARG A 399 -4.39 2.60 43.97
N GLY A 400 -4.33 1.29 43.74
CA GLY A 400 -5.47 0.41 43.56
C GLY A 400 -5.03 -0.98 43.15
N GLU A 401 -5.95 -1.94 43.19
CA GLU A 401 -5.68 -3.34 42.84
C GLU A 401 -6.51 -3.75 41.62
N ILE A 402 -5.94 -4.59 40.75
CA ILE A 402 -6.68 -5.16 39.63
C ILE A 402 -7.37 -6.45 40.10
N THR A 403 -8.70 -6.39 40.20
CA THR A 403 -9.52 -7.49 40.72
C THR A 403 -9.75 -8.58 39.67
N GLN A 404 -10.02 -8.17 38.42
CA GLN A 404 -10.42 -9.09 37.36
C GLN A 404 -9.87 -8.68 35.99
N VAL A 405 -9.43 -9.69 35.22
CA VAL A 405 -8.98 -9.54 33.83
C VAL A 405 -9.89 -10.35 32.90
N ARG A 406 -10.46 -9.67 31.91
CA ARG A 406 -11.37 -10.25 30.91
C ARG A 406 -10.83 -10.02 29.50
N PRO A 407 -10.19 -11.02 28.87
CA PRO A 407 -9.69 -10.89 27.50
C PRO A 407 -10.85 -10.85 26.50
N GLY A 408 -10.83 -9.88 25.59
CA GLY A 408 -11.78 -9.75 24.49
C GLY A 408 -11.11 -9.86 23.12
N PRO A 409 -11.89 -9.86 22.01
CA PRO A 409 -11.34 -10.06 20.66
C PRO A 409 -10.37 -8.96 20.20
N VAL A 410 -10.58 -7.72 20.66
CA VAL A 410 -9.78 -6.55 20.27
C VAL A 410 -9.09 -5.91 21.48
N VAL A 411 -9.74 -5.95 22.65
CA VAL A 411 -9.27 -5.30 23.87
C VAL A 411 -9.40 -6.25 25.06
N THR A 412 -8.50 -6.10 26.04
CA THR A 412 -8.60 -6.76 27.34
C THR A 412 -9.14 -5.77 28.35
N LEU A 413 -10.20 -6.13 29.06
CA LEU A 413 -10.76 -5.33 30.14
C LEU A 413 -10.04 -5.69 31.45
N TYR A 414 -9.52 -4.68 32.13
CA TYR A 414 -8.95 -4.78 33.47
C TYR A 414 -9.86 -4.01 34.44
N GLU A 415 -10.37 -4.70 35.45
CA GLU A 415 -11.22 -4.11 36.49
C GLU A 415 -10.31 -3.62 37.62
N LEU A 416 -10.30 -2.30 37.83
CA LEU A 416 -9.47 -1.61 38.84
C LEU A 416 -10.34 -1.17 40.00
N GLU A 417 -9.97 -1.56 41.21
CA GLU A 417 -10.51 -1.01 42.45
C GLU A 417 -9.55 0.03 43.02
N PRO A 418 -9.85 1.35 42.90
CA PRO A 418 -8.95 2.39 43.37
C PRO A 418 -8.97 2.51 44.89
N ALA A 419 -7.83 2.87 45.48
CA ALA A 419 -7.71 3.10 46.91
C ALA A 419 -8.66 4.22 47.39
N PRO A 420 -9.20 4.12 48.62
CA PRO A 420 -10.11 5.11 49.18
C PRO A 420 -9.58 6.54 49.06
N GLY A 421 -10.43 7.46 48.60
CA GLY A 421 -10.08 8.87 48.40
C GLY A 421 -9.53 9.21 47.01
N THR A 422 -9.29 8.23 46.15
CA THR A 422 -8.92 8.47 44.74
C THR A 422 -10.16 8.79 43.90
N LYS A 423 -10.19 9.96 43.25
CA LYS A 423 -11.30 10.35 42.36
C LYS A 423 -11.21 9.60 41.02
N SER A 424 -12.32 9.03 40.55
CA SER A 424 -12.40 8.36 39.24
C SER A 424 -12.00 9.28 38.08
N SER A 425 -12.28 10.59 38.18
CA SER A 425 -11.86 11.59 37.18
C SER A 425 -10.35 11.67 36.97
N ARG A 426 -9.56 11.40 38.01
CA ARG A 426 -8.09 11.42 37.95
C ARG A 426 -7.56 10.25 37.12
N VAL A 427 -8.13 9.06 37.30
CA VAL A 427 -7.76 7.87 36.53
C VAL A 427 -8.13 8.03 35.06
N ILE A 428 -9.29 8.63 34.78
CA ILE A 428 -9.75 8.90 33.41
C ILE A 428 -8.81 9.86 32.68
N SER A 429 -8.30 10.90 33.35
CA SER A 429 -7.36 11.85 32.73
C SER A 429 -5.98 11.26 32.42
N LEU A 430 -5.62 10.12 33.03
CA LEU A 430 -4.32 9.46 32.84
C LEU A 430 -4.33 8.45 31.70
N ALA A 431 -5.44 8.29 30.96
CA ALA A 431 -5.57 7.27 29.92
C ALA A 431 -4.45 7.29 28.87
N ASP A 432 -4.08 8.48 28.38
CA ASP A 432 -3.01 8.64 27.38
C ASP A 432 -1.62 8.31 27.96
N ASP A 433 -1.38 8.66 29.23
CA ASP A 433 -0.14 8.37 29.94
C ASP A 433 0.00 6.88 30.25
N ILE A 434 -1.08 6.22 30.66
CA ILE A 434 -1.14 4.76 30.86
C ILE A 434 -0.85 4.04 29.53
N ALA A 435 -1.48 4.47 28.43
CA ALA A 435 -1.22 3.89 27.12
C ALA A 435 0.26 4.00 26.72
N ARG A 436 0.85 5.17 26.95
CA ARG A 436 2.27 5.43 26.69
C ARG A 436 3.19 4.53 27.52
N SER A 437 2.95 4.40 28.83
CA SER A 437 3.80 3.59 29.72
C SER A 437 3.62 2.08 29.49
N MET A 438 2.41 1.64 29.11
CA MET A 438 2.11 0.24 28.78
C MET A 438 2.51 -0.16 27.35
N SER A 439 3.11 0.75 26.57
CA SER A 439 3.42 0.54 25.15
C SER A 439 2.18 0.13 24.33
N ALA A 440 1.01 0.62 24.72
CA ALA A 440 -0.26 0.42 24.02
C ALA A 440 -0.59 1.61 23.11
N ILE A 441 -1.32 1.37 22.03
CA ILE A 441 -1.71 2.44 21.09
C ILE A 441 -2.66 3.46 21.75
N SER A 442 -3.55 2.97 22.60
CA SER A 442 -4.52 3.79 23.34
C SER A 442 -5.08 2.99 24.52
N ALA A 443 -5.50 3.67 25.58
CA ALA A 443 -6.23 3.09 26.69
C ALA A 443 -7.58 3.80 26.86
N ARG A 444 -8.61 3.05 27.26
CA ARG A 444 -9.94 3.59 27.54
C ARG A 444 -10.30 3.28 28.99
N VAL A 445 -10.57 4.33 29.76
CA VAL A 445 -11.02 4.22 31.15
C VAL A 445 -12.50 4.57 31.21
N ALA A 446 -13.31 3.72 31.83
CA ALA A 446 -14.73 3.93 32.03
C ALA A 446 -15.13 3.55 33.46
N VAL A 447 -16.12 4.23 34.01
CA VAL A 447 -16.71 3.88 35.32
C VAL A 447 -17.77 2.80 35.08
N ILE A 448 -17.75 1.77 35.92
CA ILE A 448 -18.80 0.75 35.95
C ILE A 448 -19.93 1.32 36.83
N PRO A 449 -21.13 1.58 36.27
CA PRO A 449 -22.23 2.23 36.98
C PRO A 449 -22.91 1.33 38.02
#